data_AF-A0A7C7UA50-F1
#
_entry.id   AF-A0A7C7UA50-F1
#
_cell.length_a   1.000
_cell.length_b   1.000
_cell.length_c   1.000
_cell.angle_alpha   90.00
_cell.angle_beta   90.00
_cell.angle_gamma   90.00
#
_symmetry.space_group_name_H-M   'P 1'
#
loop_
_entity.id
_entity.type
_entity.pdbx_description
1 polymer ?
#
loop_
_entity_poly.entity_id
_entity_poly.type
_entity_poly.pdbx_seq_one_letter_code
_entity_poly.pdbx_strand_id
1 'polypeptide(L)'
;MFKKTLALFAGVALMMVAPAAFCFPGAAAGDCNGDGVVDQADLDALIAANGTSPQGTTLVNCDYDADGFISLADANAHLGALNE
;
A
#
# COMPACT_ATOMS: atom_id res chain seq x y z
N MET A 1 9.69 -41.42 13.41
CA MET A 1 10.98 -40.69 13.42
C MET A 1 10.74 -39.30 12.87
N PHE A 2 10.36 -38.34 13.73
CA PHE A 2 10.22 -36.92 13.37
C PHE A 2 11.22 -36.12 14.21
N LYS A 3 12.16 -35.50 13.51
CA LYS A 3 13.30 -34.78 14.10
C LYS A 3 12.84 -33.38 14.52
N LYS A 4 13.27 -32.99 15.73
CA LYS A 4 13.45 -31.66 16.35
C LYS A 4 13.44 -30.49 15.33
N THR A 5 12.91 -29.30 15.63
CA THR A 5 13.64 -28.31 16.45
C THR A 5 12.72 -27.13 16.82
N LEU A 6 12.88 -26.69 18.07
CA LEU A 6 12.37 -25.51 18.75
C LEU A 6 12.86 -24.20 18.09
N ALA A 7 11.99 -23.20 17.94
CA ALA A 7 12.41 -21.80 17.79
C ALA A 7 11.51 -20.90 18.65
N LEU A 8 12.14 -20.41 19.71
CA LEU A 8 11.68 -19.42 20.68
C LEU A 8 12.04 -18.03 20.12
N PHE A 9 11.05 -17.15 19.94
CA PHE A 9 11.25 -15.69 19.81
C PHE A 9 10.07 -15.01 20.50
N ALA A 10 10.21 -14.56 21.75
CA ALA A 10 10.85 -13.32 22.19
C ALA A 10 10.00 -12.06 21.93
N GLY A 11 9.52 -11.46 23.03
CA GLY A 11 9.34 -10.02 23.14
C GLY A 11 8.04 -9.43 22.60
N VAL A 12 6.96 -9.52 23.38
CA VAL A 12 5.84 -8.57 23.26
C VAL A 12 6.35 -7.23 23.84
N ALA A 13 6.99 -6.44 22.99
CA ALA A 13 7.29 -5.05 23.27
C ALA A 13 5.99 -4.25 23.07
N LEU A 14 5.49 -3.70 24.16
CA LEU A 14 4.46 -2.68 24.23
C LEU A 14 4.93 -1.46 23.42
N MET A 15 4.66 -1.42 22.12
CA MET A 15 4.91 -0.25 21.29
C MET A 15 3.62 0.54 21.11
N MET A 16 3.69 1.79 21.53
CA MET A 16 2.68 2.81 21.41
C MET A 16 2.10 2.82 19.99
N VAL A 17 0.78 2.65 19.89
CA VAL A 17 0.05 2.77 18.63
C VAL A 17 0.07 4.25 18.23
N ALA A 18 1.02 4.63 17.37
CA ALA A 18 0.86 5.81 16.55
C ALA A 18 -0.15 5.47 15.45
N PRO A 19 -1.30 6.16 15.35
CA PRO A 19 -2.23 5.97 14.24
C PRO A 19 -1.73 6.77 13.05
N ALA A 20 -0.61 6.36 12.46
CA ALA A 20 -0.15 6.90 11.19
C ALA A 20 0.76 5.87 10.53
N ALA A 21 0.37 5.45 9.33
CA ALA A 21 1.07 4.50 8.48
C ALA A 21 1.09 3.05 8.98
N PHE A 22 -0.04 2.35 8.78
CA PHE A 22 0.02 1.00 8.21
C PHE A 22 0.62 1.10 6.78
N CYS A 23 1.86 1.54 6.67
CA CYS A 23 2.64 1.34 5.46
C CYS A 23 3.15 -0.09 5.58
N PHE A 24 2.49 -1.01 4.86
CA PHE A 24 2.99 -2.36 4.71
C PHE A 24 4.45 -2.24 4.22
N PRO A 25 5.43 -2.91 4.86
CA PRO A 25 6.82 -2.79 4.46
C PRO A 25 7.01 -3.43 3.07
N GLY A 26 6.75 -2.65 2.02
CA GLY A 26 6.70 -3.11 0.64
C GLY A 26 5.93 -2.19 -0.31
N ALA A 27 4.91 -1.47 0.16
CA ALA A 27 4.11 -0.60 -0.72
C ALA A 27 4.84 0.72 -0.96
N ALA A 28 5.62 0.81 -2.03
CA ALA A 28 6.17 2.08 -2.50
C ALA A 28 5.03 3.05 -2.83
N ALA A 29 5.22 4.36 -2.67
CA ALA A 29 4.24 5.32 -3.14
C ALA A 29 4.04 5.13 -4.66
N GLY A 30 2.81 4.84 -5.08
CA GLY A 30 2.45 4.54 -6.46
C GLY A 30 2.41 3.07 -6.88
N ASP A 31 2.81 2.12 -6.02
CA ASP A 31 2.60 0.68 -6.25
C ASP A 31 1.19 0.27 -5.78
N CYS A 32 0.20 0.57 -6.62
CA CYS A 32 -1.22 0.43 -6.29
C CYS A 32 -1.69 -1.02 -6.32
N ASN A 33 -1.03 -1.86 -7.10
CA ASN A 33 -1.35 -3.28 -7.21
C ASN A 33 -0.57 -4.16 -6.20
N GLY A 34 0.48 -3.61 -5.57
CA GLY A 34 1.30 -4.26 -4.56
C GLY A 34 2.31 -5.26 -5.11
N ASP A 35 2.71 -5.15 -6.36
CA ASP A 35 3.65 -6.05 -7.03
C ASP A 35 5.12 -5.63 -6.89
N GLY A 36 5.37 -4.46 -6.30
CA GLY A 36 6.70 -3.90 -6.04
C GLY A 36 7.31 -3.16 -7.23
N VAL A 37 6.56 -2.95 -8.30
CA VAL A 37 6.91 -2.14 -9.47
C VAL A 37 5.88 -1.01 -9.57
N VAL A 38 6.32 0.17 -10.01
CA VAL A 38 5.43 1.29 -10.31
C VAL A 38 5.31 1.40 -11.82
N ASP A 39 4.20 0.93 -12.39
CA ASP A 39 3.98 0.89 -13.83
C ASP A 39 2.51 1.12 -14.25
N GLN A 40 2.21 0.85 -15.52
CA GLN A 40 0.88 1.06 -16.09
C GLN A 40 -0.22 0.20 -15.42
N ALA A 41 0.13 -0.96 -14.85
CA ALA A 41 -0.81 -1.82 -14.13
C ALA A 41 -1.31 -1.18 -12.83
N ASP A 42 -0.52 -0.28 -12.22
CA ASP A 42 -0.96 0.52 -11.08
C ASP A 42 -2.03 1.54 -11.48
N LEU A 43 -1.88 2.16 -12.66
CA LEU A 43 -2.90 3.03 -13.20
C LEU A 43 -4.20 2.28 -13.50
N ASP A 44 -4.11 1.06 -14.03
CA ASP A 44 -5.29 0.22 -14.26
C ASP A 44 -6.00 -0.12 -12.93
N ALA A 45 -5.24 -0.38 -11.86
CA ALA A 45 -5.78 -0.62 -10.53
C ALA A 45 -6.49 0.64 -9.95
N LEU A 46 -5.89 1.83 -10.13
CA LEU A 46 -6.48 3.12 -9.77
C LEU A 46 -7.81 3.37 -10.50
N ILE A 47 -7.85 3.16 -11.82
CA ILE A 47 -9.06 3.35 -12.63
C ILE A 47 -10.15 2.36 -12.21
N ALA A 48 -9.78 1.10 -11.96
CA ALA A 48 -10.71 0.07 -11.50
C ALA A 48 -11.31 0.39 -10.11
N ALA A 49 -10.56 1.09 -9.27
CA ALA A 49 -10.95 1.47 -7.91
C ALA A 49 -11.57 2.87 -7.79
N ASN A 50 -11.82 3.56 -8.91
CA ASN A 50 -12.39 4.90 -8.91
C ASN A 50 -13.72 4.98 -8.14
N GLY A 51 -13.81 5.95 -7.23
CA GLY A 51 -14.93 6.17 -6.32
C GLY A 51 -14.97 5.25 -5.10
N THR A 52 -13.92 4.45 -4.86
CA THR A 52 -13.82 3.59 -3.67
C THR A 52 -12.92 4.20 -2.60
N SER A 53 -13.15 3.81 -1.35
CA SER A 53 -12.29 4.18 -0.23
C SER A 53 -11.01 3.33 -0.28
N PRO A 54 -9.81 3.94 -0.25
CA PRO A 54 -8.54 3.22 -0.27
C PRO A 54 -8.21 2.56 1.08
N GLN A 55 -8.92 2.93 2.15
CA GLN A 55 -8.64 2.43 3.50
C GLN A 55 -8.85 0.91 3.61
N GLY A 56 -7.85 0.21 4.12
CA GLY A 56 -7.87 -1.25 4.27
C GLY A 56 -7.61 -2.02 2.97
N THR A 57 -7.24 -1.33 1.89
CA THR A 57 -6.83 -1.93 0.62
C THR A 57 -5.33 -1.70 0.37
N THR A 58 -4.80 -2.29 -0.71
CA THR A 58 -3.44 -2.01 -1.19
C THR A 58 -3.30 -0.62 -1.78
N LEU A 59 -4.41 0.11 -2.03
CA LEU A 59 -4.44 1.41 -2.70
C LEU A 59 -4.22 2.59 -1.74
N VAL A 60 -3.98 2.36 -0.45
CA VAL A 60 -3.78 3.43 0.55
C VAL A 60 -2.58 4.33 0.24
N ASN A 61 -1.61 3.80 -0.49
CA ASN A 61 -0.43 4.50 -1.01
C ASN A 61 -0.68 5.22 -2.36
N CYS A 62 -1.90 5.12 -2.90
CA CYS A 62 -2.32 5.68 -4.18
C CYS A 62 -3.46 6.69 -4.06
N ASP A 63 -3.82 7.06 -2.83
CA ASP A 63 -4.61 8.24 -2.48
C ASP A 63 -3.63 9.42 -2.33
N TYR A 64 -3.34 10.09 -3.44
CA TYR A 64 -2.26 11.08 -3.53
C TYR A 64 -2.63 12.41 -2.88
N ASP A 65 -3.91 12.78 -2.94
CA ASP A 65 -4.40 14.01 -2.31
C ASP A 65 -4.94 13.79 -0.88
N ALA A 66 -5.00 12.53 -0.44
CA ALA A 66 -5.43 12.12 0.90
C ALA A 66 -6.88 12.56 1.21
N ASP A 67 -7.74 12.65 0.20
CA ASP A 67 -9.15 13.01 0.36
C ASP A 67 -10.02 11.85 0.88
N GLY A 68 -9.45 10.64 0.92
CA GLY A 68 -10.10 9.43 1.40
C GLY A 68 -10.84 8.64 0.33
N PHE A 69 -10.70 8.99 -0.94
CA PHE A 69 -11.29 8.30 -2.08
C PHE A 69 -10.28 8.18 -3.23
N ILE A 70 -10.25 7.01 -3.87
CA ILE A 70 -9.54 6.89 -5.15
C ILE A 70 -10.36 7.56 -6.23
N SER A 71 -9.73 8.50 -6.95
CA SER A 71 -10.39 9.32 -7.96
C SER A 71 -9.53 9.50 -9.21
N LEU A 72 -10.08 10.23 -10.19
CA LEU A 72 -9.33 10.62 -11.38
C LEU A 72 -8.20 11.61 -11.06
N ALA A 73 -8.26 12.32 -9.92
CA ALA A 73 -7.18 13.19 -9.46
C ALA A 73 -5.93 12.37 -9.11
N ASP A 74 -6.12 11.24 -8.43
CA ASP A 74 -5.07 10.29 -8.07
C ASP A 74 -4.45 9.63 -9.30
N ALA A 75 -5.28 9.22 -10.26
CA ALA A 75 -4.80 8.69 -11.54
C ALA A 75 -3.93 9.70 -12.30
N ASN A 76 -4.32 10.99 -12.29
CA ASN A 76 -3.53 12.05 -12.91
C ASN A 76 -2.21 12.33 -12.15
N ALA A 77 -2.24 12.26 -10.81
CA ALA A 77 -1.04 12.38 -9.99
C ALA A 77 -0.05 11.23 -10.25
N HIS A 78 -0.55 9.99 -10.35
CA HIS A 78 0.25 8.82 -10.68
C HIS A 78 0.91 8.91 -12.06
N LEU A 79 0.18 9.39 -13.07
CA LEU A 79 0.75 9.67 -14.40
C LEU A 79 1.86 10.73 -14.34
N GLY A 80 1.75 11.72 -13.45
CA GLY A 80 2.83 12.67 -13.20
C GLY A 80 4.08 11.98 -12.65
N ALA A 81 3.92 11.05 -11.71
CA ALA A 81 5.03 10.33 -11.08
C ALA A 81 5.76 9.37 -12.04
N LEU A 82 5.10 8.83 -13.08
CA LEU A 82 5.72 7.95 -14.07
C LEU A 82 6.60 8.70 -15.11
N ASN A 83 6.47 10.03 -15.21
CA ASN A 83 7.14 10.84 -16.24
C ASN A 83 8.33 11.67 -15.69
N GLU A 84 8.68 11.52 -14.42
CA GLU A 84 9.81 12.19 -13.74
C GLU A 84 10.99 11.21 -13.56
#